data_AF-A0A379WXM2-F1
#
_entry.id   AF-A0A379WXM2-F1
#
_cell.length_a   1.000
_cell.length_b   1.000
_cell.length_c   1.000
_cell.angle_alpha   90.00
_cell.angle_beta   90.00
_cell.angle_gamma   90.00
#
_symmetry.space_group_name_H-M   'P 1'
#
loop_
_entity.id
_entity.type
_entity.pdbx_description
1 polymer ?
#
loop_
_entity_poly.entity_id
_entity_poly.type
_entity_poly.pdbx_seq_one_letter_code
_entity_poly.pdbx_strand_id
1 'polypeptide(L)'
;MLPYPSGRLHMGHVRNYTIGDVVARYQRMLGKNVLQPIGWDAFGLPAEGAAVKNNTAPAPWTYDNIAYMKNQLKTLGFGYDWSREIATCTPEYYRWEQKFFTELYKKGLVYKKTSAVNWCRTIRPFSPTNR
;
A
#
# COMPACT_ATOMS: atom_id res chain seq x y z
N MET A 1 -5.81 -6.98 -2.64
CA MET A 1 -5.41 -5.73 -1.95
C MET A 1 -3.93 -5.80 -1.70
N LEU A 2 -3.22 -4.70 -1.89
CA LEU A 2 -1.79 -4.58 -1.61
C LEU A 2 -1.54 -4.35 -0.09
N PRO A 3 -0.43 -4.85 0.49
CA PRO A 3 -0.10 -4.64 1.89
C PRO A 3 0.41 -3.22 2.20
N TYR A 4 0.13 -2.76 3.42
CA TYR A 4 0.91 -1.69 4.07
C TYR A 4 2.26 -2.25 4.55
N PRO A 5 3.41 -1.62 4.22
CA PRO A 5 4.72 -2.03 4.69
C PRO A 5 5.02 -1.51 6.10
N SER A 6 4.11 -1.78 7.05
CA SER A 6 4.20 -1.30 8.43
C SER A 6 4.92 -2.28 9.37
N GLY A 7 5.48 -3.38 8.84
CA GLY A 7 6.19 -4.40 9.63
C GLY A 7 6.34 -5.70 8.86
N ARG A 8 5.81 -6.79 9.43
CA ARG A 8 5.91 -8.16 8.86
C ARG A 8 4.55 -8.70 8.45
N LEU A 9 4.54 -9.63 7.50
CA LEU A 9 3.33 -10.38 7.18
C LEU A 9 2.88 -11.23 8.37
N HIS A 10 1.56 -11.36 8.51
CA HIS A 10 0.89 -12.23 9.49
C HIS A 10 -0.09 -13.17 8.77
N MET A 11 -0.65 -14.17 9.46
CA MET A 11 -1.49 -15.20 8.81
C MET A 11 -2.73 -14.67 8.09
N GLY A 12 -3.30 -13.54 8.52
CA GLY A 12 -4.33 -12.83 7.74
C GLY A 12 -3.87 -12.42 6.33
N HIS A 13 -2.64 -11.92 6.18
CA HIS A 13 -2.04 -11.63 4.88
C HIS A 13 -1.82 -12.91 4.08
N VAL A 14 -1.26 -13.94 4.71
CA VAL A 14 -1.01 -15.23 4.07
C VAL A 14 -2.31 -15.79 3.50
N ARG A 15 -3.38 -15.86 4.30
CA ARG A 15 -4.70 -16.30 3.84
C ARG A 15 -5.19 -15.51 2.63
N ASN A 16 -5.12 -14.17 2.70
CA ASN A 16 -5.58 -13.30 1.62
C ASN A 16 -4.83 -13.55 0.30
N TYR A 17 -3.50 -13.66 0.38
CA TYR A 17 -2.65 -13.84 -0.79
C TYR A 17 -2.66 -15.27 -1.34
N THR A 18 -2.80 -16.28 -0.48
CA THR A 18 -2.98 -17.67 -0.91
C THR A 18 -4.25 -17.84 -1.73
N ILE A 19 -5.37 -17.21 -1.34
CA ILE A 19 -6.62 -17.29 -2.11
C ILE A 19 -6.42 -16.72 -3.53
N GLY A 20 -5.77 -15.56 -3.64
CA GLY A 20 -5.45 -14.96 -4.94
C GLY A 20 -4.53 -15.84 -5.80
N ASP A 21 -3.51 -16.43 -5.17
CA ASP A 21 -2.54 -17.30 -5.83
C ASP A 21 -3.15 -18.61 -6.35
N VAL A 22 -4.04 -19.23 -5.56
CA VAL A 22 -4.80 -20.43 -5.97
C VAL A 22 -5.60 -20.14 -7.23
N VAL A 23 -6.35 -19.03 -7.25
CA VAL A 23 -7.16 -18.64 -8.41
C VAL A 23 -6.27 -18.36 -9.62
N ALA A 24 -5.19 -17.60 -9.44
CA ALA A 24 -4.32 -17.23 -10.55
C ALA A 24 -3.61 -18.43 -11.19
N ARG A 25 -3.10 -19.36 -10.37
CA ARG A 25 -2.49 -20.62 -10.85
C ARG A 25 -3.51 -21.48 -11.56
N TYR A 26 -4.71 -21.65 -10.99
CA TYR A 26 -5.80 -22.38 -11.62
C TYR A 26 -6.14 -21.80 -12.99
N GLN A 27 -6.36 -20.48 -13.09
CA GLN A 27 -6.70 -19.82 -14.36
C GLN A 27 -5.55 -19.93 -15.39
N ARG A 28 -4.29 -19.90 -14.94
CA ARG A 28 -3.12 -20.10 -15.81
C ARG A 28 -3.06 -21.53 -16.34
N MET A 29 -3.38 -22.54 -15.52
CA MET A 29 -3.46 -23.95 -15.93
C MET A 29 -4.60 -24.21 -16.92
N LEU A 30 -5.65 -23.39 -16.91
CA LEU A 30 -6.69 -23.39 -17.95
C LEU A 30 -6.26 -22.71 -19.26
N GLY A 31 -4.99 -22.33 -19.41
CA GLY A 31 -4.44 -21.72 -20.62
C GLY A 31 -4.69 -20.21 -20.76
N LYS A 32 -5.18 -19.53 -19.71
CA LYS A 32 -5.38 -18.07 -19.76
C LYS A 32 -4.08 -17.31 -19.52
N ASN A 33 -3.97 -16.13 -20.13
CA ASN A 33 -2.91 -15.18 -19.81
C ASN A 33 -3.28 -14.40 -18.54
N VAL A 34 -2.73 -14.83 -17.39
CA VAL A 34 -3.10 -14.30 -16.07
C VAL A 34 -2.09 -13.26 -15.59
N LEU A 35 -2.60 -12.07 -15.24
CA LEU A 35 -1.87 -11.04 -14.50
C LEU A 35 -2.20 -11.13 -13.01
N GLN A 36 -1.21 -11.47 -12.19
CA GLN A 36 -1.27 -11.42 -10.73
C GLN A 36 -0.19 -10.45 -10.23
N PRO A 37 -0.52 -9.16 -10.04
CA PRO A 37 0.45 -8.16 -9.61
C PRO A 37 0.52 -8.06 -8.08
N ILE A 38 1.57 -7.40 -7.59
CA ILE A 38 1.71 -7.00 -6.19
C ILE A 38 2.38 -5.63 -6.12
N GLY A 39 2.30 -4.99 -4.97
CA GLY A 39 2.93 -3.71 -4.70
C GLY A 39 2.80 -3.34 -3.23
N TRP A 40 3.10 -2.10 -2.89
CA TRP A 40 3.21 -1.63 -1.51
C TRP A 40 2.43 -0.34 -1.32
N ASP A 41 1.44 -0.35 -0.42
CA ASP A 41 0.72 0.87 -0.04
C ASP A 41 1.54 1.59 1.03
N ALA A 42 2.46 2.42 0.58
CA ALA A 42 3.67 2.81 1.30
C ALA A 42 3.61 4.24 1.90
N PHE A 43 2.47 4.92 1.82
CA PHE A 43 2.25 6.23 2.47
C PHE A 43 1.27 6.12 3.65
N GLY A 44 1.20 7.19 4.45
CA GLY A 44 0.17 7.41 5.45
C GLY A 44 0.51 6.93 6.86
N LEU A 45 -0.48 7.08 7.75
CA LEU A 45 -0.35 6.89 9.20
C LEU A 45 0.24 5.54 9.64
N PRO A 46 -0.03 4.39 8.98
CA PRO A 46 0.60 3.13 9.38
C PRO A 46 2.13 3.14 9.26
N ALA A 47 2.67 3.67 8.16
CA ALA A 47 4.11 3.74 7.93
C ALA A 47 4.75 4.83 8.81
N GLU A 48 4.12 6.01 8.88
CA GLU A 48 4.59 7.13 9.70
C GLU A 48 4.58 6.80 11.21
N GLY A 49 3.46 6.25 11.70
CA GLY A 49 3.31 5.89 13.10
C GLY A 49 4.25 4.77 13.53
N ALA A 50 4.54 3.82 12.64
CA ALA A 50 5.53 2.77 12.91
C ALA A 50 6.96 3.34 12.93
N ALA A 51 7.31 4.23 12.00
CA ALA A 51 8.63 4.86 11.97
C ALA A 51 8.90 5.72 13.22
N VAL A 52 7.92 6.51 13.67
CA VAL A 52 8.01 7.30 14.91
C VAL A 52 8.20 6.40 16.14
N LYS A 53 7.42 5.32 16.26
CA LYS A 53 7.55 4.37 17.38
C LYS A 53 8.93 3.72 17.46
N ASN A 54 9.57 3.52 16.30
CA ASN A 54 10.89 2.90 16.20
C ASN A 54 12.03 3.94 16.06
N ASN A 55 11.75 5.22 16.32
CA ASN A 55 12.70 6.32 16.26
C ASN A 55 13.54 6.35 14.97
N THR A 56 12.88 6.18 13.82
CA THR A 56 13.49 6.15 12.50
C THR A 56 12.72 7.03 11.51
N ALA A 57 13.34 7.37 10.39
CA ALA A 57 12.66 8.09 9.32
C ALA A 57 11.65 7.18 8.58
N PRO A 58 10.49 7.69 8.14
CA PRO A 58 9.47 6.88 7.46
C PRO A 58 9.95 6.19 6.18
N ALA A 59 10.81 6.87 5.39
CA ALA A 59 11.31 6.33 4.14
C ALA A 59 12.16 5.05 4.33
N PRO A 60 13.29 5.05 5.08
CA PRO A 60 14.08 3.84 5.27
C PRO A 60 13.28 2.72 5.94
N TRP A 61 12.46 3.04 6.95
CA TRP A 61 11.57 2.07 7.59
C TRP A 61 10.66 1.35 6.60
N THR A 62 10.07 2.12 5.68
CA THR A 62 9.18 1.58 4.66
C THR A 62 9.92 0.67 3.69
N TYR A 63 11.09 1.08 3.19
CA TYR A 63 11.87 0.27 2.26
C TYR A 63 12.42 -1.02 2.90
N ASP A 64 12.83 -0.96 4.16
CA ASP A 64 13.30 -2.14 4.90
C ASP A 64 12.17 -3.16 5.08
N ASN A 65 10.96 -2.70 5.43
CA ASN A 65 9.79 -3.57 5.55
C ASN A 65 9.36 -4.13 4.19
N ILE A 66 9.40 -3.33 3.13
CA ILE A 66 9.15 -3.80 1.75
C ILE A 66 10.10 -4.94 1.41
N ALA A 67 11.40 -4.77 1.63
CA ALA A 67 12.40 -5.79 1.35
C ALA A 67 12.14 -7.08 2.15
N TYR A 68 11.83 -6.94 3.44
CA TYR A 68 11.53 -8.07 4.32
C TYR A 68 10.26 -8.82 3.88
N MET A 69 9.15 -8.12 3.69
CA MET A 69 7.86 -8.70 3.30
C MET A 69 7.92 -9.31 1.90
N LYS A 70 8.68 -8.70 0.98
CA LYS A 70 8.93 -9.25 -0.35
C LYS A 70 9.59 -10.61 -0.27
N ASN A 71 10.59 -10.76 0.59
CA ASN A 71 11.23 -12.05 0.83
C ASN A 71 10.22 -13.07 1.38
N GLN A 72 9.40 -12.68 2.37
CA GLN A 72 8.36 -13.57 2.91
C GLN A 72 7.37 -14.04 1.82
N LEU A 73 6.89 -13.14 0.95
CA LEU A 73 5.99 -13.51 -0.16
C LEU A 73 6.66 -14.47 -1.16
N LYS A 74 7.94 -14.26 -1.45
CA LYS A 74 8.72 -15.15 -2.32
C LYS A 74 8.92 -16.54 -1.69
N THR A 75 9.23 -16.59 -0.40
CA THR A 75 9.38 -17.88 0.33
C THR A 75 8.08 -18.67 0.39
N LEU A 76 6.93 -17.99 0.48
CA LEU A 76 5.60 -18.63 0.40
C LEU A 76 5.24 -19.12 -1.01
N GLY A 77 6.03 -18.76 -2.03
CA GLY A 77 5.85 -19.24 -3.39
C GLY A 77 4.71 -18.56 -4.15
N PHE A 78 4.29 -17.35 -3.77
CA PHE A 78 3.25 -16.64 -4.53
C PHE A 78 3.76 -16.21 -5.91
N GLY A 79 2.99 -16.54 -6.95
CA GLY A 79 3.31 -16.39 -8.36
C GLY A 79 3.12 -14.98 -8.92
N TYR A 80 3.52 -13.95 -8.16
CA TYR A 80 3.39 -12.56 -8.58
C TYR A 80 4.32 -12.20 -9.75
N ASP A 81 3.84 -11.34 -10.64
CA ASP A 81 4.68 -10.68 -11.65
C ASP A 81 5.45 -9.52 -11.01
N TRP A 82 6.62 -9.82 -10.48
CA TRP A 82 7.51 -8.86 -9.82
C TRP A 82 8.06 -7.78 -10.76
N SER A 83 7.98 -7.95 -12.09
CA SER A 83 8.38 -6.91 -13.04
C SER A 83 7.45 -5.69 -13.02
N ARG A 84 6.24 -5.86 -12.43
CA ARG A 84 5.20 -4.84 -12.30
C ARG A 84 5.01 -4.34 -10.87
N GLU A 85 5.99 -4.60 -10.01
CA GLU A 85 5.96 -4.14 -8.63
C GLU A 85 5.97 -2.61 -8.55
N ILE A 86 5.14 -2.08 -7.66
CA ILE A 86 5.04 -0.64 -7.38
C ILE A 86 5.15 -0.39 -5.88
N ALA A 87 5.65 0.78 -5.50
CA ALA A 87 5.49 1.31 -4.15
C ALA A 87 4.88 2.71 -4.26
N THR A 88 3.77 2.96 -3.56
CA THR A 88 3.02 4.22 -3.73
C THR A 88 3.79 5.45 -3.24
N CYS A 89 4.83 5.25 -2.42
CA CYS A 89 5.70 6.30 -1.91
C CYS A 89 6.76 6.81 -2.89
N THR A 90 6.89 6.22 -4.10
CA THR A 90 7.92 6.64 -5.06
C THR A 90 7.41 7.72 -6.03
N PRO A 91 8.26 8.67 -6.46
CA PRO A 91 7.86 9.74 -7.37
C PRO A 91 7.31 9.25 -8.72
N GLU A 92 7.79 8.11 -9.19
CA GLU A 92 7.34 7.48 -10.43
C GLU A 92 5.86 7.07 -10.35
N TYR A 93 5.38 6.78 -9.14
CA TYR A 93 3.98 6.47 -8.86
C TYR A 93 3.17 7.73 -8.55
N TYR A 94 3.52 8.47 -7.49
CA TYR A 94 2.62 9.52 -6.97
C TYR A 94 2.52 10.76 -7.89
N ARG A 95 3.43 10.94 -8.86
CA ARG A 95 3.29 11.99 -9.89
C ARG A 95 1.96 11.89 -10.64
N TRP A 96 1.40 10.69 -10.76
CA TRP A 96 0.15 10.46 -11.48
C TRP A 96 -1.07 10.89 -10.68
N GLU A 97 -1.10 10.66 -9.36
CA GLU A 97 -2.17 11.19 -8.50
C GLU A 97 -2.11 12.71 -8.41
N GLN A 98 -0.91 13.32 -8.37
CA GLN A 98 -0.76 14.76 -8.39
C GLN A 98 -1.32 15.35 -9.70
N LYS A 99 -0.95 14.76 -10.84
CA LYS A 99 -1.50 15.16 -12.15
C LYS A 99 -3.02 14.99 -12.16
N PHE A 100 -3.52 13.84 -11.74
CA PHE A 100 -4.96 13.55 -11.74
C PHE A 100 -5.73 14.52 -10.83
N PHE A 101 -5.21 14.82 -9.63
CA PHE A 101 -5.79 15.80 -8.71
C PHE A 101 -5.89 17.20 -9.34
N THR A 102 -4.83 17.66 -10.03
CA THR A 102 -4.87 18.97 -10.71
C THR A 102 -5.89 19.00 -11.85
N GLU A 103 -6.07 17.90 -12.58
CA GLU A 103 -7.10 17.81 -13.62
C GLU A 103 -8.52 17.81 -13.03
N LEU A 104 -8.73 17.13 -11.90
CA LEU A 104 -10.01 17.19 -11.18
C LEU A 104 -10.30 18.60 -10.63
N TYR A 105 -9.28 19.28 -10.12
CA TYR A 105 -9.39 20.67 -9.65
C TYR A 105 -9.80 21.62 -10.78
N LYS A 106 -9.13 21.54 -11.95
CA LYS A 106 -9.48 22.35 -13.13
C LYS A 106 -10.92 22.13 -13.60
N LYS A 107 -11.46 20.93 -13.42
CA LYS A 107 -12.85 20.56 -13.76
C LYS A 107 -13.88 20.95 -12.68
N GLY A 108 -13.45 21.61 -11.60
CA GLY A 108 -14.34 21.98 -10.49
C GLY A 108 -14.78 20.81 -9.61
N LEU A 109 -14.17 19.63 -9.76
CA LEU A 109 -14.48 18.43 -8.97
C LEU A 109 -13.72 18.38 -7.64
N VAL A 110 -12.70 19.22 -7.47
CA VAL A 110 -11.98 19.43 -6.23
C VAL A 110 -12.06 20.91 -5.87
N TYR A 111 -12.44 21.20 -4.63
CA TYR A 111 -12.52 22.55 -4.12
C TYR A 111 -12.21 22.55 -2.62
N LYS A 112 -11.81 23.71 -2.09
CA LYS A 112 -11.54 23.88 -0.66
C LYS A 112 -12.80 24.39 0.03
N LYS A 113 -13.21 23.71 1.11
CA LYS A 113 -14.27 24.17 2.02
C LYS A 113 -13.89 23.90 3.47
N THR A 114 -14.47 24.66 4.39
CA THR A 114 -14.35 24.38 5.83
C THR A 114 -15.25 23.21 6.20
N SER A 115 -14.75 22.29 7.02
CA SER A 115 -15.49 21.15 7.57
C SER A 115 -15.03 20.88 9.00
N ALA A 116 -15.94 20.40 9.84
CA ALA A 116 -15.56 19.83 11.13
C ALA A 116 -14.70 18.57 10.91
N VAL A 117 -13.77 18.33 11.84
CA VAL A 117 -12.80 17.23 11.78
C VAL A 117 -12.59 16.64 13.18
N ASN A 118 -12.37 15.32 13.27
CA ASN A 118 -11.98 14.71 14.54
C ASN A 118 -10.49 14.97 14.79
N TRP A 119 -10.17 15.54 15.95
CA TRP A 119 -8.81 15.91 16.30
C TRP A 119 -8.22 14.94 17.33
N CYS A 120 -7.23 14.15 16.93
CA CYS A 120 -6.54 13.25 17.84
C CYS A 120 -5.28 13.90 18.42
N ARG A 121 -5.24 14.08 19.75
CA ARG A 121 -4.12 14.76 20.45
C ARG A 121 -2.81 13.98 20.41
N THR A 122 -2.88 12.66 20.25
CA THR A 122 -1.70 11.78 20.25
C THR A 122 -1.03 11.66 18.88
N ILE A 123 -1.79 11.67 17.79
CA ILE A 123 -1.26 11.38 16.43
C ILE A 123 -1.12 12.63 15.54
N ARG A 124 -1.71 13.79 15.91
CA ARG A 124 -1.58 15.11 15.24
C ARG A 124 -1.22 15.01 13.73
N PRO A 125 -2.16 14.63 12.85
CA PRO A 125 -3.39 15.39 12.59
C PRO A 125 -4.66 14.50 12.57
N PHE A 126 -5.72 15.01 11.92
CA PHE A 126 -7.07 14.43 11.72
C PHE A 126 -7.19 12.89 11.82
N SER A 127 -8.15 12.42 12.63
CA SER A 127 -8.56 11.00 12.65
C SER A 127 -9.83 10.81 11.81
N PRO A 128 -9.82 9.99 10.74
CA PRO A 128 -11.04 9.72 9.98
C PRO A 128 -12.06 8.85 10.74
N THR A 129 -11.71 8.33 11.92
CA THR A 129 -12.59 7.47 12.71
C THR A 129 -12.93 8.10 14.06
N ASN A 130 -14.21 8.09 14.43
CA ASN A 130 -14.70 8.31 15.79
C ASN A 130 -14.29 7.09 16.63
N ARG A 131 -13.18 7.16 17.35
CA ARG A 131 -12.89 6.25 18.46
C ARG A 131 -12.66 7.07 19.71
#